data_AF-A0A351UMV6-F1
#
_entry.id   AF-A0A351UMV6-F1
#
_cell.length_a   1.000
_cell.length_b   1.000
_cell.length_c   1.000
_cell.angle_alpha   90.00
_cell.angle_beta   90.00
_cell.angle_gamma   90.00
#
_symmetry.space_group_name_H-M   'P 1'
#
loop_
_entity.id
_entity.type
_entity.pdbx_description
1 polymer ?
#
loop_
_entity_poly.entity_id
_entity_poly.type
_entity_poly.pdbx_seq_one_letter_code
_entity_poly.pdbx_strand_id
1 'polypeptide(L)'
;MLIGMEMFMLKRLSLCLLAACVLGGKAFAETPAEADLESSVPELSALHEVIVPIWHTAYPAKDIAALKGFVPRINELAGKIYGARLPGILRERKPAWKAGVSDLKKAVKAYNKAAKGSDDQALLDAAEELHRRYELLFRAIRPVLPEIEAFHKTLYIVYHKDLPASDWESIRKLTPELNFGAKAISAAVLPKRFEALAPEFRKAAEALLKAATALQDLGSGANGAAVKAAVENIHSEYLLLQKIFE
;
A
#
# COMPACT_ATOMS: atom_id res chain seq x y z
N MET A 1 -8.31 -64.36 62.33
CA MET A 1 -7.42 -65.02 61.36
C MET A 1 -7.66 -64.36 60.01
N LEU A 2 -7.00 -63.21 59.81
CA LEU A 2 -6.01 -62.89 58.77
C LEU A 2 -6.65 -62.45 57.42
N ILE A 3 -6.61 -61.13 57.10
CA ILE A 3 -5.76 -60.48 56.06
C ILE A 3 -6.22 -60.85 54.63
N GLY A 4 -6.42 -59.97 53.66
CA GLY A 4 -6.06 -58.57 53.50
C GLY A 4 -6.23 -58.14 52.03
N MET A 5 -6.06 -56.84 51.88
CA MET A 5 -6.08 -55.98 50.70
C MET A 5 -5.06 -56.35 49.60
N GLU A 6 -5.35 -55.86 48.38
CA GLU A 6 -4.41 -55.37 47.36
C GLU A 6 -3.67 -56.32 46.38
N MET A 7 -4.00 -56.11 45.08
CA MET A 7 -3.11 -55.58 44.03
C MET A 7 -2.14 -56.52 43.26
N PHE A 8 -2.12 -56.27 41.94
CA PHE A 8 -1.09 -56.50 40.89
C PHE A 8 -1.54 -57.42 39.74
N MET A 9 -1.93 -56.92 38.55
CA MET A 9 -1.16 -56.25 37.45
C MET A 9 -0.53 -57.22 36.42
N LEU A 10 -0.61 -56.78 35.15
CA LEU A 10 -0.02 -57.26 33.89
C LEU A 10 -0.79 -58.39 33.17
N LYS A 11 -1.16 -58.30 31.88
CA LYS A 11 -0.45 -57.66 30.75
C LYS A 11 -1.30 -57.70 29.45
N ARG A 12 -1.09 -56.68 28.58
CA ARG A 12 -1.33 -56.60 27.10
C ARG A 12 -2.73 -56.14 26.67
N LEU A 13 -2.94 -55.31 25.64
CA LEU A 13 -2.11 -54.46 24.76
C LEU A 13 -3.11 -53.54 24.01
N SER A 14 -2.71 -52.32 23.67
CA SER A 14 -3.22 -51.52 22.54
C SER A 14 -4.69 -51.06 22.54
N LEU A 15 -4.93 -49.76 22.74
CA LEU A 15 -5.22 -48.82 21.65
C LEU A 15 -5.39 -47.40 22.21
N CYS A 16 -4.28 -46.64 22.30
CA CYS A 16 -4.36 -45.18 22.34
C CYS A 16 -4.34 -44.69 20.90
N LEU A 17 -5.42 -44.07 20.42
CA LEU A 17 -5.28 -43.02 19.43
C LEU A 17 -6.30 -41.92 19.73
N LEU A 18 -5.76 -40.78 20.16
CA LEU A 18 -6.44 -39.50 20.36
C LEU A 18 -7.34 -39.19 19.16
N ALA A 19 -8.64 -39.02 19.41
CA ALA A 19 -9.49 -38.23 18.54
C ALA A 19 -9.05 -36.77 18.65
N ALA A 20 -8.23 -36.32 17.70
CA ALA A 20 -7.93 -34.92 17.50
C ALA A 20 -9.23 -34.21 17.07
N CYS A 21 -9.92 -33.59 18.02
CA CYS A 21 -10.90 -32.55 17.72
C CYS A 21 -10.14 -31.40 17.05
N VAL A 22 -10.11 -31.43 15.72
CA VAL A 22 -9.79 -30.29 14.87
C VAL A 22 -10.87 -29.25 15.15
N LEU A 23 -10.61 -28.38 16.12
CA LEU A 23 -11.28 -27.09 16.23
C LEU A 23 -10.86 -26.32 14.99
N GLY A 24 -11.65 -26.46 13.93
CA GLY A 24 -11.64 -25.57 12.78
C GLY A 24 -12.07 -24.19 13.24
N GLY A 25 -11.13 -23.44 13.82
CA GLY A 25 -11.29 -22.01 14.02
C GLY A 25 -11.51 -21.41 12.65
N LYS A 26 -12.73 -20.96 12.37
CA LYS A 26 -12.93 -20.01 11.28
C LYS A 26 -12.08 -18.81 11.64
N ALA A 27 -10.97 -18.64 10.92
CA ALA A 27 -10.21 -17.41 10.95
C ALA A 27 -11.19 -16.32 10.50
N PHE A 28 -11.73 -15.57 11.45
CA PHE A 28 -12.46 -14.36 11.13
C PHE A 28 -11.47 -13.46 10.39
N ALA A 29 -11.79 -13.12 9.14
CA ALA A 29 -11.03 -12.13 8.41
C ALA A 29 -11.13 -10.82 9.21
N GLU A 30 -10.03 -10.43 9.86
CA GLU A 30 -9.95 -9.16 10.56
C GLU A 30 -10.33 -8.04 9.57
N THR A 31 -11.22 -7.15 10.00
CA THR A 31 -11.49 -5.94 9.24
C THR A 31 -10.18 -5.18 9.11
N PRO A 32 -9.77 -4.77 7.89
CA PRO A 32 -8.56 -3.98 7.71
C PRO A 32 -8.57 -2.83 8.71
N ALA A 33 -7.48 -2.67 9.45
CA ALA A 33 -7.33 -1.50 10.29
C ALA A 33 -7.51 -0.26 9.41
N GLU A 34 -8.15 0.79 9.91
CA GLU A 34 -8.38 2.02 9.15
C GLU A 34 -7.07 2.57 8.54
N ALA A 35 -5.97 2.42 9.26
CA ALA A 35 -4.62 2.76 8.79
C ALA A 35 -4.15 1.98 7.56
N ASP A 36 -4.67 0.78 7.29
CA ASP A 36 -4.35 -0.01 6.09
C ASP A 36 -5.07 0.49 4.83
N LEU A 37 -6.10 1.35 4.97
CA LEU A 37 -6.87 1.90 3.85
C LEU A 37 -6.42 3.30 3.42
N GLU A 38 -5.48 3.92 4.13
CA GLU A 38 -4.96 5.25 3.79
C GLU A 38 -3.67 5.16 2.97
N SER A 39 -3.61 5.86 1.83
CA SER A 39 -2.44 5.91 0.95
C SER A 39 -1.36 6.87 1.49
N SER A 40 -0.97 6.69 2.75
CA SER A 40 -0.03 7.59 3.44
C SER A 40 0.98 6.83 4.31
N VAL A 41 2.20 7.37 4.39
CA VAL A 41 3.26 6.84 5.26
C VAL A 41 3.67 7.97 6.21
N PRO A 42 3.31 7.91 7.51
CA PRO A 42 3.57 8.98 8.46
C PRO A 42 5.03 9.42 8.53
N GLU A 43 5.97 8.49 8.42
CA GLU A 43 7.41 8.76 8.42
C GLU A 43 7.84 9.61 7.22
N LEU A 44 7.19 9.42 6.06
CA LEU A 44 7.44 10.25 4.88
C LEU A 44 6.90 11.66 5.07
N SER A 45 5.71 11.80 5.67
CA SER A 45 5.17 13.12 6.04
C SER A 45 6.06 13.84 7.05
N ALA A 46 6.60 13.11 8.04
CA ALA A 46 7.51 13.68 9.04
C ALA A 46 8.81 14.20 8.41
N LEU A 47 9.40 13.50 7.43
CA LEU A 47 10.58 13.99 6.71
C LEU A 47 10.33 15.34 6.01
N HIS A 48 9.08 15.64 5.64
CA HIS A 48 8.74 16.95 5.07
C HIS A 48 9.08 18.11 6.00
N GLU A 49 9.02 17.91 7.33
CA GLU A 49 9.31 18.95 8.33
C GLU A 49 10.72 19.54 8.18
N VAL A 50 11.70 18.74 7.75
CA VAL A 50 13.06 19.21 7.50
C VAL A 50 13.29 19.58 6.03
N ILE A 51 12.58 18.94 5.10
CA ILE A 51 12.69 19.25 3.66
C ILE A 51 12.14 20.64 3.34
N VAL A 52 11.02 21.06 3.96
CA VAL A 52 10.42 22.38 3.75
C VAL A 52 11.40 23.52 4.02
N PRO A 53 12.01 23.64 5.21
CA PRO A 53 12.96 24.73 5.49
C PRO A 53 14.26 24.61 4.68
N ILE A 54 14.69 23.41 4.30
CA ILE A 54 15.80 23.24 3.35
C ILE A 54 15.44 23.88 2.00
N TRP A 55 14.32 23.47 1.41
CA TRP A 55 13.99 23.79 0.02
C TRP A 55 13.41 25.20 -0.16
N HIS A 56 12.58 25.66 0.78
CA HIS A 56 11.90 26.95 0.65
C HIS A 56 12.66 28.11 1.30
N THR A 57 13.70 27.84 2.10
CA THR A 57 14.45 28.89 2.82
C THR A 57 15.96 28.79 2.59
N ALA A 58 16.60 27.72 3.06
CA ALA A 58 18.07 27.65 3.09
C ALA A 58 18.71 27.49 1.70
N TYR A 59 18.15 26.64 0.85
CA TYR A 59 18.66 26.40 -0.51
C TYR A 59 18.56 27.63 -1.41
N PRO A 60 17.41 28.34 -1.52
CA PRO A 60 17.32 29.57 -2.32
C PRO A 60 18.23 30.68 -1.82
N ALA A 61 18.42 30.79 -0.51
CA ALA A 61 19.34 31.76 0.11
C ALA A 61 20.83 31.35 -0.01
N LYS A 62 21.11 30.12 -0.46
CA LYS A 62 22.43 29.50 -0.41
C LYS A 62 23.07 29.53 0.99
N ASP A 63 22.27 29.35 2.03
CA ASP A 63 22.72 29.33 3.42
C ASP A 63 23.39 27.99 3.74
N ILE A 64 24.68 27.92 3.45
CA ILE A 64 25.52 26.73 3.65
C ILE A 64 25.56 26.30 5.12
N ALA A 65 25.57 27.27 6.05
CA ALA A 65 25.62 26.98 7.47
C ALA A 65 24.31 26.30 7.92
N ALA A 66 23.15 26.81 7.49
CA ALA A 66 21.86 26.20 7.76
C ALA A 66 21.76 24.81 7.11
N LEU A 67 22.16 24.66 5.84
CA LEU A 67 22.16 23.37 5.13
C LEU A 67 22.97 22.31 5.88
N LYS A 68 24.17 22.65 6.35
CA LYS A 68 24.98 21.75 7.20
C LYS A 68 24.28 21.46 8.53
N GLY A 69 23.60 22.43 9.11
CA GLY A 69 22.85 22.31 10.36
C GLY A 69 21.69 21.31 10.31
N PHE A 70 21.08 21.06 9.14
CA PHE A 70 19.97 20.10 9.03
C PHE A 70 20.39 18.63 9.05
N VAL A 71 21.68 18.31 8.90
CA VAL A 71 22.20 16.94 8.82
C VAL A 71 21.68 16.01 9.92
N PRO A 72 21.67 16.37 11.22
CA PRO A 72 21.17 15.49 12.27
C PRO A 72 19.69 15.13 12.08
N ARG A 73 18.84 16.11 11.76
CA ARG A 73 17.39 15.91 11.59
C ARG A 73 17.05 15.13 10.32
N ILE A 74 17.79 15.38 9.22
CA ILE A 74 17.69 14.57 8.00
C ILE A 74 17.94 13.10 8.32
N ASN A 75 19.04 12.80 9.03
CA ASN A 75 19.41 11.42 9.35
C ASN A 75 18.40 10.75 10.28
N GLU A 76 17.90 11.47 11.29
CA GLU A 76 16.87 10.97 12.19
C GLU A 76 15.59 10.57 11.43
N LEU A 77 15.05 11.48 10.63
CA LEU A 77 13.76 11.29 9.96
C LEU A 77 13.85 10.32 8.77
N ALA A 78 14.89 10.42 7.95
CA ALA A 78 15.11 9.46 6.87
C ALA A 78 15.38 8.04 7.40
N GLY A 79 16.03 7.93 8.57
CA GLY A 79 16.22 6.65 9.28
C GLY A 79 14.91 5.92 9.55
N LYS A 80 13.85 6.65 9.93
CA LYS A 80 12.51 6.09 10.20
C LYS A 80 11.87 5.53 8.91
N ILE A 81 12.06 6.20 7.77
CA ILE A 81 11.53 5.75 6.47
C ILE A 81 12.13 4.41 6.03
N TYR A 82 13.40 4.15 6.33
CA TYR A 82 14.09 2.93 5.85
C TYR A 82 13.44 1.63 6.33
N GLY A 83 12.76 1.67 7.47
CA GLY A 83 12.02 0.54 8.05
C GLY A 83 10.51 0.72 8.05
N ALA A 84 9.98 1.81 7.47
CA ALA A 84 8.56 2.12 7.55
C ALA A 84 7.72 1.02 6.87
N ARG A 85 6.63 0.62 7.54
CA ARG A 85 5.67 -0.33 7.01
C ARG A 85 4.75 0.39 6.02
N LEU A 86 4.57 -0.19 4.84
CA LEU A 86 3.52 0.27 3.93
C LEU A 86 2.16 -0.17 4.46
N PRO A 87 1.16 0.73 4.52
CA PRO A 87 -0.24 0.38 4.59
C PRO A 87 -0.62 -0.71 3.59
N GLY A 88 -1.58 -1.57 3.97
CA GLY A 88 -2.10 -2.63 3.13
C GLY A 88 -2.49 -2.17 1.72
N ILE A 89 -3.18 -1.03 1.61
CA ILE A 89 -3.61 -0.43 0.34
C ILE A 89 -2.43 -0.11 -0.60
N LEU A 90 -1.22 0.10 -0.08
CA LEU A 90 -0.03 0.36 -0.90
C LEU A 90 0.74 -0.91 -1.28
N ARG A 91 0.17 -2.10 -1.07
CA ARG A 91 0.83 -3.41 -1.34
C ARG A 91 1.43 -3.49 -2.75
N GLU A 92 0.65 -3.12 -3.76
CA GLU A 92 1.08 -3.23 -5.16
C GLU A 92 2.19 -2.21 -5.50
N ARG A 93 2.36 -1.17 -4.68
CA ARG A 93 3.43 -0.16 -4.81
C ARG A 93 4.72 -0.53 -4.08
N LYS A 94 4.77 -1.69 -3.41
CA LYS A 94 5.95 -2.16 -2.66
C LYS A 94 7.26 -2.17 -3.48
N PRO A 95 7.28 -2.57 -4.78
CA PRO A 95 8.49 -2.49 -5.59
C PRO A 95 8.97 -1.04 -5.78
N ALA A 96 8.06 -0.13 -6.18
CA ALA A 96 8.36 1.29 -6.38
C ALA A 96 8.82 1.96 -5.08
N TRP A 97 8.15 1.67 -3.95
CA TRP A 97 8.56 2.14 -2.63
C TRP A 97 9.98 1.71 -2.28
N LYS A 98 10.31 0.42 -2.43
CA LYS A 98 11.65 -0.09 -2.14
C LYS A 98 12.73 0.59 -2.98
N ALA A 99 12.47 0.79 -4.27
CA ALA A 99 13.37 1.51 -5.16
C ALA A 99 13.55 2.97 -4.71
N GLY A 100 12.44 3.67 -4.44
CA GLY A 100 12.46 5.06 -3.98
C GLY A 100 13.16 5.24 -2.63
N VAL A 101 12.95 4.35 -1.66
CA VAL A 101 13.66 4.35 -0.37
C VAL A 101 15.17 4.12 -0.56
N SER A 102 15.55 3.22 -1.46
CA SER A 102 16.96 3.00 -1.80
C SER A 102 17.62 4.26 -2.38
N ASP A 103 16.91 4.96 -3.29
CA ASP A 103 17.40 6.20 -3.89
C ASP A 103 17.44 7.36 -2.90
N LEU A 104 16.43 7.50 -2.03
CA LEU A 104 16.45 8.45 -0.92
C LEU A 104 17.65 8.21 -0.01
N LYS A 105 17.94 6.95 0.33
CA LYS A 105 19.11 6.58 1.15
C LYS A 105 20.43 6.97 0.48
N LYS A 106 20.53 6.88 -0.85
CA LYS A 106 21.71 7.37 -1.59
C LYS A 106 21.81 8.89 -1.53
N ALA A 107 20.71 9.61 -1.71
CA ALA A 107 20.68 11.07 -1.63
C ALA A 107 21.06 11.58 -0.22
N VAL A 108 20.55 10.96 0.85
CA VAL A 108 20.95 11.28 2.23
C VAL A 108 22.45 11.06 2.46
N LYS A 109 23.01 9.97 1.92
CA LYS A 109 24.46 9.73 1.99
C LYS A 109 25.26 10.79 1.24
N ALA A 110 24.81 11.20 0.06
CA ALA A 110 25.45 12.25 -0.73
C ALA A 110 25.41 13.60 0.00
N TYR A 111 24.25 13.97 0.55
CA TYR A 111 24.07 15.17 1.37
C TYR A 111 25.03 15.17 2.57
N ASN A 112 25.06 14.08 3.34
CA ASN A 112 25.96 13.93 4.48
C ASN A 112 27.45 14.06 4.11
N LYS A 113 27.84 13.59 2.92
CA LYS A 113 29.20 13.70 2.42
C LYS A 113 29.51 15.16 2.05
N ALA A 114 28.65 15.80 1.28
CA ALA A 114 28.82 17.19 0.84
C ALA A 114 28.85 18.16 2.03
N ALA A 115 27.98 17.95 3.02
CA ALA A 115 27.90 18.79 4.22
C ALA A 115 29.18 18.76 5.09
N LYS A 116 30.02 17.71 4.98
CA LYS A 116 31.33 17.63 5.65
C LYS A 116 32.45 18.32 4.86
N GLY A 117 32.22 18.57 3.58
CA GLY A 117 33.20 19.19 2.69
C GLY A 117 33.20 20.72 2.76
N SER A 118 34.11 21.30 1.99
CA SER A 118 34.24 22.74 1.75
C SER A 118 33.69 23.17 0.39
N ASP A 119 33.12 22.23 -0.39
CA ASP A 119 32.52 22.51 -1.68
C ASP A 119 31.04 22.84 -1.50
N ASP A 120 30.74 24.13 -1.49
CA ASP A 120 29.39 24.65 -1.26
C ASP A 120 28.44 24.29 -2.42
N GLN A 121 28.94 24.23 -3.65
CA GLN A 121 28.11 23.84 -4.80
C GLN A 121 27.72 22.37 -4.69
N ALA A 122 28.65 21.50 -4.30
CA ALA A 122 28.34 20.09 -4.06
C ALA A 122 27.27 19.90 -2.96
N LEU A 123 27.20 20.78 -1.96
CA LEU A 123 26.15 20.75 -0.95
C LEU A 123 24.80 21.21 -1.51
N LEU A 124 24.78 22.26 -2.33
CA LEU A 124 23.57 22.71 -3.01
C LEU A 124 23.00 21.61 -3.92
N ASP A 125 23.84 21.02 -4.77
CA ASP A 125 23.44 19.94 -5.67
C ASP A 125 22.89 18.73 -4.88
N ALA A 126 23.51 18.40 -3.75
CA ALA A 126 23.03 17.32 -2.88
C ALA A 126 21.71 17.67 -2.18
N ALA A 127 21.46 18.94 -1.85
CA ALA A 127 20.20 19.40 -1.26
C ALA A 127 19.04 19.31 -2.26
N GLU A 128 19.27 19.73 -3.50
CA GLU A 128 18.31 19.58 -4.59
C GLU A 128 17.99 18.11 -4.87
N GLU A 129 19.02 17.26 -4.95
CA GLU A 129 18.81 15.82 -5.16
C GLU A 129 18.05 15.18 -3.99
N LEU A 130 18.32 15.59 -2.73
CA LEU A 130 17.56 15.13 -1.57
C LEU A 130 16.07 15.49 -1.70
N HIS A 131 15.77 16.74 -2.04
CA HIS A 131 14.40 17.21 -2.27
C HIS A 131 13.73 16.43 -3.41
N ARG A 132 14.40 16.28 -4.54
CA ARG A 132 13.87 15.54 -5.70
C ARG A 132 13.56 14.09 -5.36
N ARG A 133 14.44 13.39 -4.63
CA ARG A 133 14.19 11.99 -4.22
C ARG A 133 13.07 11.88 -3.20
N TYR A 134 12.95 12.84 -2.29
CA TYR A 134 11.81 12.93 -1.39
C TYR A 134 10.49 13.05 -2.16
N GLU A 135 10.41 13.99 -3.12
CA GLU A 135 9.21 14.18 -3.93
C GLU A 135 8.86 12.95 -4.76
N LEU A 136 9.85 12.31 -5.40
CA LEU A 136 9.62 11.10 -6.19
C LEU A 136 9.10 9.95 -5.32
N LEU A 137 9.61 9.79 -4.11
CA LEU A 137 9.10 8.78 -3.18
C LEU A 137 7.65 9.08 -2.76
N PHE A 138 7.32 10.36 -2.53
CA PHE A 138 5.95 10.77 -2.24
C PHE A 138 5.00 10.50 -3.41
N ARG A 139 5.42 10.82 -4.63
CA ARG A 139 4.65 10.54 -5.86
C ARG A 139 4.45 9.04 -6.08
N ALA A 140 5.42 8.20 -5.70
CA ALA A 140 5.32 6.75 -5.86
C ALA A 140 4.20 6.13 -5.02
N ILE A 141 3.76 6.78 -3.93
CA ILE A 141 2.69 6.27 -3.05
C ILE A 141 1.38 7.03 -3.16
N ARG A 142 1.40 8.26 -3.71
CA ARG A 142 0.20 9.08 -3.81
C ARG A 142 -0.62 8.70 -5.05
N PRO A 143 -1.95 8.59 -4.90
CA PRO A 143 -2.84 8.45 -6.04
C PRO A 143 -2.80 9.72 -6.89
N VAL A 144 -2.89 9.56 -8.21
CA VAL A 144 -2.87 10.69 -9.15
C VAL A 144 -4.16 11.51 -9.08
N LEU A 145 -5.27 10.84 -8.79
CA LEU A 145 -6.61 11.40 -8.67
C LEU A 145 -7.29 10.88 -7.39
N PRO A 146 -8.08 11.70 -6.68
CA PRO A 146 -8.83 11.24 -5.51
C PRO A 146 -9.87 10.16 -5.86
N GLU A 147 -10.44 10.16 -7.07
CA GLU A 147 -11.40 9.15 -7.53
C GLU A 147 -10.75 7.76 -7.63
N ILE A 148 -9.48 7.69 -8.05
CA ILE A 148 -8.71 6.44 -8.10
C ILE A 148 -8.48 5.91 -6.68
N GLU A 149 -8.19 6.78 -5.72
CA GLU A 149 -8.03 6.39 -4.31
C GLU A 149 -9.33 5.86 -3.71
N ALA A 150 -10.42 6.61 -3.88
CA ALA A 150 -11.73 6.23 -3.36
C ALA A 150 -12.16 4.86 -3.90
N PHE A 151 -12.01 4.64 -5.20
CA PHE A 151 -12.28 3.34 -5.82
C PHE A 151 -11.37 2.23 -5.27
N HIS A 152 -10.08 2.52 -5.07
CA HIS A 152 -9.14 1.53 -4.56
C HIS A 152 -9.48 1.08 -3.13
N LYS A 153 -9.97 1.98 -2.26
CA LYS A 153 -10.38 1.60 -0.90
C LYS A 153 -11.45 0.50 -0.93
N THR A 154 -12.48 0.66 -1.76
CA THR A 154 -13.54 -0.34 -1.94
C THR A 154 -12.99 -1.61 -2.58
N LEU A 155 -12.21 -1.50 -3.66
CA LEU A 155 -11.62 -2.65 -4.36
C LEU A 155 -10.65 -3.43 -3.47
N TYR A 156 -9.89 -2.75 -2.60
CA TYR A 156 -8.96 -3.38 -1.68
C TYR A 156 -9.70 -4.33 -0.72
N ILE A 157 -10.84 -3.90 -0.18
CA ILE A 157 -11.70 -4.75 0.65
C ILE A 157 -12.20 -5.95 -0.17
N VAL A 158 -12.79 -5.69 -1.33
CA VAL A 158 -13.35 -6.75 -2.19
C VAL A 158 -12.29 -7.78 -2.59
N TYR A 159 -11.12 -7.33 -3.04
CA TYR A 159 -10.10 -8.20 -3.63
C TYR A 159 -9.17 -8.84 -2.59
N HIS A 160 -8.77 -8.12 -1.54
CA HIS A 160 -7.79 -8.62 -0.57
C HIS A 160 -8.41 -9.15 0.73
N LYS A 161 -9.68 -8.85 1.03
CA LYS A 161 -10.38 -9.38 2.21
C LYS A 161 -11.49 -10.36 1.82
N ASP A 162 -12.48 -9.90 1.07
CA ASP A 162 -13.72 -10.66 0.87
C ASP A 162 -13.54 -11.81 -0.12
N LEU A 163 -12.78 -11.59 -1.21
CA LEU A 163 -12.52 -12.62 -2.22
C LEU A 163 -11.76 -13.84 -1.63
N PRO A 164 -10.64 -13.68 -0.89
CA PRO A 164 -9.98 -14.81 -0.22
C PRO A 164 -10.88 -15.54 0.78
N ALA A 165 -11.79 -14.81 1.45
CA ALA A 165 -12.76 -15.37 2.38
C ALA A 165 -13.96 -16.04 1.68
N SER A 166 -14.07 -15.94 0.35
CA SER A 166 -15.25 -16.36 -0.41
C SER A 166 -16.55 -15.71 0.08
N ASP A 167 -16.48 -14.47 0.59
CA ASP A 167 -17.63 -13.73 1.10
C ASP A 167 -18.40 -13.08 -0.06
N TRP A 168 -19.12 -13.92 -0.81
CA TRP A 168 -19.87 -13.49 -2.00
C TRP A 168 -20.99 -12.50 -1.69
N GLU A 169 -21.51 -12.53 -0.47
CA GLU A 169 -22.54 -11.59 -0.04
C GLU A 169 -21.95 -10.19 0.16
N SER A 170 -20.82 -10.09 0.88
CA SER A 170 -20.11 -8.81 1.05
C SER A 170 -19.67 -8.23 -0.29
N ILE A 171 -19.09 -9.06 -1.17
CA ILE A 171 -18.68 -8.62 -2.52
C ILE A 171 -19.88 -8.03 -3.27
N ARG A 172 -21.02 -8.72 -3.28
CA ARG A 172 -22.24 -8.24 -3.96
C ARG A 172 -22.73 -6.91 -3.40
N LYS A 173 -22.72 -6.74 -2.07
CA LYS A 173 -23.11 -5.49 -1.41
C LYS A 173 -22.23 -4.31 -1.83
N LEU A 174 -20.96 -4.55 -2.12
CA LEU A 174 -20.00 -3.52 -2.54
C LEU A 174 -19.98 -3.24 -4.06
N THR A 175 -20.69 -4.04 -4.88
CA THR A 175 -20.73 -3.82 -6.34
C THR A 175 -21.27 -2.45 -6.77
N PRO A 176 -22.32 -1.88 -6.14
CA PRO A 176 -22.80 -0.54 -6.52
C PRO A 176 -21.76 0.55 -6.25
N GLU A 177 -20.98 0.41 -5.17
CA GLU A 177 -19.93 1.35 -4.80
C GLU A 177 -18.74 1.27 -5.78
N LEU A 178 -18.32 0.06 -6.17
CA LEU A 178 -17.32 -0.13 -7.22
C LEU A 178 -17.77 0.49 -8.56
N ASN A 179 -19.03 0.28 -8.95
CA ASN A 179 -19.56 0.86 -10.18
C ASN A 179 -19.61 2.39 -10.12
N PHE A 180 -20.05 2.94 -8.99
CA PHE A 180 -20.05 4.38 -8.75
C PHE A 180 -18.65 4.98 -8.83
N GLY A 181 -17.66 4.36 -8.17
CA GLY A 181 -16.26 4.79 -8.23
C GLY A 181 -15.68 4.71 -9.64
N ALA A 182 -15.97 3.65 -10.39
CA ALA A 182 -15.52 3.52 -11.77
C ALA A 182 -16.13 4.58 -12.71
N LYS A 183 -17.40 4.96 -12.49
CA LYS A 183 -18.03 6.10 -13.18
C LYS A 183 -17.36 7.41 -12.83
N ALA A 184 -17.03 7.64 -11.56
CA ALA A 184 -16.31 8.83 -11.13
C ALA A 184 -14.92 8.93 -11.79
N ILE A 185 -14.17 7.84 -11.84
CA ILE A 185 -12.88 7.78 -12.57
C ILE A 185 -13.06 8.10 -14.05
N SER A 186 -14.07 7.52 -14.70
CA SER A 186 -14.34 7.75 -16.13
C SER A 186 -14.70 9.22 -16.44
N ALA A 187 -15.33 9.92 -15.48
CA ALA A 187 -15.65 11.33 -15.60
C ALA A 187 -14.52 12.28 -15.15
N ALA A 188 -13.45 11.75 -14.54
CA ALA A 188 -12.40 12.56 -13.93
C ALA A 188 -11.54 13.28 -14.98
N VAL A 189 -11.09 14.48 -14.62
CA VAL A 189 -10.20 15.30 -15.45
C VAL A 189 -8.76 15.16 -14.95
N LEU A 190 -7.86 14.76 -15.84
CA LEU A 190 -6.45 14.67 -15.49
C LEU A 190 -5.86 16.06 -15.19
N PRO A 191 -4.99 16.18 -14.17
CA PRO A 191 -4.21 17.40 -13.96
C PRO A 191 -3.37 17.73 -15.20
N LYS A 192 -3.08 19.02 -15.42
CA LYS A 192 -2.36 19.52 -16.61
C LYS A 192 -1.08 18.73 -16.94
N ARG A 193 -0.32 18.32 -15.92
CA ARG A 193 0.92 17.54 -16.06
C ARG A 193 0.73 16.16 -16.73
N PHE A 194 -0.50 15.63 -16.77
CA PHE A 194 -0.85 14.34 -17.34
C PHE A 194 -1.83 14.45 -18.51
N GLU A 195 -2.08 15.66 -19.04
CA GLU A 195 -3.04 15.87 -20.14
C GLU A 195 -2.70 15.04 -21.39
N ALA A 196 -1.42 14.85 -21.67
CA ALA A 196 -0.97 14.02 -22.80
C ALA A 196 -1.38 12.55 -22.69
N LEU A 197 -1.69 12.06 -21.47
CA LEU A 197 -2.12 10.69 -21.20
C LEU A 197 -3.65 10.54 -21.21
N ALA A 198 -4.41 11.61 -21.52
CA ALA A 198 -5.86 11.59 -21.47
C ALA A 198 -6.50 10.52 -22.38
N PRO A 199 -6.02 10.26 -23.61
CA PRO A 199 -6.57 9.18 -24.44
C PRO A 199 -6.41 7.80 -23.81
N GLU A 200 -5.21 7.48 -23.31
CA GLU A 200 -4.90 6.20 -22.65
C GLU A 200 -5.71 6.06 -21.35
N PHE A 201 -5.80 7.12 -20.56
CA PHE A 201 -6.57 7.15 -19.32
C PHE A 201 -8.06 6.89 -19.57
N ARG A 202 -8.67 7.57 -20.55
CA ARG A 202 -10.10 7.36 -20.89
C ARG A 202 -10.37 5.92 -21.29
N LYS A 203 -9.51 5.35 -22.15
CA LYS A 203 -9.62 3.96 -22.57
C LYS A 203 -9.54 2.98 -21.39
N ALA A 204 -8.59 3.18 -20.48
CA ALA A 204 -8.47 2.33 -19.29
C ALA A 204 -9.63 2.53 -18.30
N ALA A 205 -10.11 3.76 -18.13
CA ALA A 205 -11.25 4.06 -17.27
C ALA A 205 -12.55 3.44 -17.80
N GLU A 206 -12.76 3.44 -19.13
CA GLU A 206 -13.87 2.74 -19.78
C GLU A 206 -13.79 1.23 -19.58
N ALA A 207 -12.61 0.63 -19.70
CA ALA A 207 -12.40 -0.80 -19.46
C ALA A 207 -12.69 -1.17 -18.00
N LEU A 208 -12.22 -0.36 -17.03
CA LEU A 208 -12.52 -0.52 -15.61
C LEU A 208 -14.02 -0.41 -15.33
N LEU A 209 -14.70 0.60 -15.91
CA LEU A 209 -16.15 0.78 -15.78
C LEU A 209 -16.92 -0.41 -16.35
N LYS A 210 -16.51 -0.92 -17.50
CA LYS A 210 -17.11 -2.12 -18.10
C LYS A 210 -16.95 -3.33 -17.18
N ALA A 211 -15.77 -3.53 -16.60
CA ALA A 211 -15.52 -4.62 -15.66
C ALA A 211 -16.38 -4.49 -14.39
N ALA A 212 -16.47 -3.29 -13.80
CA ALA A 212 -17.29 -3.03 -12.63
C ALA A 212 -18.80 -3.23 -12.90
N THR A 213 -19.27 -2.82 -14.07
CA THR A 213 -20.65 -3.05 -14.52
C THR A 213 -20.94 -4.53 -14.71
N ALA A 214 -20.03 -5.26 -15.34
CA ALA A 214 -20.20 -6.71 -15.54
C ALA A 214 -20.32 -7.47 -14.21
N LEU A 215 -19.54 -7.11 -13.18
CA LEU A 215 -19.69 -7.70 -11.84
C LEU A 215 -21.05 -7.37 -11.21
N GLN A 216 -21.52 -6.12 -11.33
CA GLN A 216 -22.82 -5.71 -10.79
C GLN A 216 -23.99 -6.45 -11.48
N ASP A 217 -23.89 -6.66 -12.80
CA ASP A 217 -24.92 -7.30 -13.62
C ASP A 217 -25.04 -8.82 -13.40
N LEU A 218 -24.05 -9.47 -12.76
CA LEU A 218 -24.12 -10.89 -12.39
C LEU A 218 -25.30 -11.19 -11.44
N GLY A 219 -25.74 -10.19 -10.67
CA GLY A 219 -26.87 -10.33 -9.75
C GLY A 219 -26.64 -11.31 -8.60
N SER A 220 -27.70 -11.59 -7.83
CA SER A 220 -27.65 -12.46 -6.65
C SER A 220 -27.52 -13.95 -6.95
N GLY A 221 -27.90 -14.38 -8.16
CA GLY A 221 -27.89 -15.80 -8.57
C GLY A 221 -26.57 -16.32 -9.11
N ALA A 222 -25.58 -15.46 -9.39
CA ALA A 222 -24.30 -15.91 -9.93
C ALA A 222 -23.50 -16.72 -8.91
N ASN A 223 -22.93 -17.84 -9.37
CA ASN A 223 -22.06 -18.68 -8.55
C ASN A 223 -20.74 -17.97 -8.18
N GLY A 224 -20.05 -18.46 -7.15
CA GLY A 224 -18.82 -17.85 -6.65
C GLY A 224 -17.69 -17.81 -7.67
N ALA A 225 -17.62 -18.75 -8.62
CA ALA A 225 -16.60 -18.75 -9.66
C ALA A 225 -16.76 -17.57 -10.63
N ALA A 226 -18.00 -17.27 -11.04
CA ALA A 226 -18.30 -16.11 -11.88
C ALA A 226 -17.99 -14.79 -11.14
N VAL A 227 -18.35 -14.69 -9.87
CA VAL A 227 -18.04 -13.52 -9.02
C VAL A 227 -16.53 -13.34 -8.90
N LYS A 228 -15.80 -14.41 -8.58
CA LYS A 228 -14.33 -14.40 -8.49
C LYS A 228 -13.68 -13.89 -9.78
N ALA A 229 -14.04 -14.47 -10.93
CA ALA A 229 -13.48 -14.07 -12.21
C ALA A 229 -13.74 -12.60 -12.54
N ALA A 230 -14.95 -12.10 -12.22
CA ALA A 230 -15.28 -10.69 -12.43
C ALA A 230 -14.49 -9.75 -11.50
N VAL A 231 -14.29 -10.12 -10.23
CA VAL A 231 -13.46 -9.35 -9.28
C VAL A 231 -11.99 -9.33 -9.72
N GLU A 232 -11.44 -10.47 -10.14
CA GLU A 232 -10.07 -10.56 -10.67
C GLU A 232 -9.89 -9.70 -11.93
N ASN A 233 -10.92 -9.64 -12.79
CA ASN A 233 -10.91 -8.76 -13.96
C ASN A 233 -10.91 -7.27 -13.57
N ILE A 234 -11.74 -6.84 -12.62
CA ILE A 234 -11.73 -5.46 -12.12
C ILE A 234 -10.35 -5.09 -11.57
N HIS A 235 -9.74 -5.97 -10.77
CA HIS A 235 -8.41 -5.73 -10.22
C HIS A 235 -7.36 -5.60 -11.32
N SER A 236 -7.43 -6.43 -12.37
CA SER A 236 -6.52 -6.36 -13.52
C SER A 236 -6.64 -5.03 -14.27
N GLU A 237 -7.87 -4.58 -14.56
CA GLU A 237 -8.13 -3.30 -15.21
C GLU A 237 -7.69 -2.11 -14.34
N TYR A 238 -7.87 -2.21 -13.03
CA TYR A 238 -7.39 -1.20 -12.09
C TYR A 238 -5.86 -1.07 -12.11
N LEU A 239 -5.13 -2.19 -12.16
CA LEU A 239 -3.67 -2.17 -12.29
C LEU A 239 -3.22 -1.60 -13.64
N LEU A 240 -3.94 -1.89 -14.74
CA LEU A 240 -3.65 -1.31 -16.04
C LEU A 240 -3.86 0.21 -16.05
N LEU A 241 -4.92 0.69 -15.40
CA LEU A 241 -5.18 2.12 -15.23
C LEU A 241 -4.08 2.80 -14.42
N GLN A 242 -3.61 2.19 -13.33
CA GLN A 242 -2.52 2.77 -12.52
C GLN A 242 -1.21 2.90 -13.29
N LYS A 243 -0.85 1.89 -14.10
CA LYS A 243 0.41 1.85 -14.87
C LYS A 243 0.57 2.99 -15.87
N ILE A 244 -0.52 3.68 -16.24
CA ILE A 244 -0.46 4.85 -17.13
C ILE A 244 0.39 5.97 -16.52
N PHE A 245 0.49 6.03 -15.19
CA PHE A 245 1.16 7.11 -14.47
C PHE A 245 2.54 6.72 -13.90
N GLU A 246 3.01 5.51 -14.18
CA GLU A 246 4.32 4.99 -13.77
C GLU A 246 5.38 5.20 -14.85
#